data_AF-A0A7W8HDN2-F1
#
_entry.id   AF-A0A7W8HDN2-F1
#
_cell.length_a   1.000
_cell.length_b   1.000
_cell.length_c   1.000
_cell.angle_alpha   90.00
_cell.angle_beta   90.00
_cell.angle_gamma   90.00
#
_symmetry.space_group_name_H-M   'P 1'
#
loop_
_entity.id
_entity.type
_entity.pdbx_description
1 polymer ?
#
loop_
_entity_poly.entity_id
_entity_poly.type
_entity_poly.pdbx_seq_one_letter_code
_entity_poly.pdbx_strand_id
1 'polypeptide(L)'
;MMDDIEFKELFKVAVETLREKTITPLLEADAAYQEDSENEGIAETHYLQLDLTEEQRKVCNRLLECRDKQDIEYATHAYTAGLYDAFRIMSVLFPDKWDTDDIRELLAAKVNN
;
A
#
# COMPACT_ATOMS: atom_id res chain seq x y z
N MET A 1 -6.94 14.94 -23.79
CA MET A 1 -5.69 14.28 -23.37
C MET A 1 -5.42 14.57 -21.89
N MET A 2 -5.78 13.62 -21.04
CA MET A 2 -5.25 13.57 -19.66
C MET A 2 -3.75 13.25 -19.76
N ASP A 3 -2.93 14.06 -19.11
CA ASP A 3 -1.47 13.89 -19.09
C ASP A 3 -1.09 12.59 -18.32
N ASP A 4 0.00 11.93 -18.70
CA ASP A 4 0.54 10.73 -18.05
C ASP A 4 0.71 10.91 -16.53
N ILE A 5 1.03 12.12 -16.07
CA ILE A 5 1.12 12.49 -14.65
C ILE A 5 -0.26 12.47 -14.00
N GLU A 6 -1.27 13.07 -14.64
CA GLU A 6 -2.66 13.06 -14.17
C GLU A 6 -3.23 11.63 -14.13
N PHE A 7 -2.93 10.78 -15.12
CA PHE A 7 -3.32 9.37 -15.11
C PHE A 7 -2.70 8.62 -13.92
N LYS A 8 -1.40 8.82 -13.68
CA LYS A 8 -0.68 8.16 -12.58
C LYS A 8 -1.22 8.58 -11.22
N GLU A 9 -1.49 9.86 -11.02
CA GLU A 9 -2.09 10.36 -9.77
C GLU A 9 -3.51 9.81 -9.58
N LEU A 10 -4.35 9.83 -10.62
CA LEU A 10 -5.70 9.26 -10.53
C LEU A 10 -5.67 7.75 -10.24
N PHE A 11 -4.77 7.02 -10.90
CA PHE A 11 -4.59 5.59 -10.68
C PHE A 11 -4.11 5.31 -9.24
N LYS A 12 -3.18 6.11 -8.73
CA LYS A 12 -2.70 6.02 -7.35
C LYS A 12 -3.83 6.22 -6.34
N VAL A 13 -4.62 7.28 -6.49
CA VAL A 13 -5.78 7.56 -5.63
C VAL A 13 -6.80 6.43 -5.68
N ALA A 14 -7.10 5.90 -6.87
CA ALA A 14 -8.02 4.77 -7.02
C ALA A 14 -7.50 3.50 -6.33
N VAL A 15 -6.21 3.20 -6.47
CA VAL A 15 -5.53 2.07 -5.84
C VAL A 15 -5.54 2.20 -4.32
N GLU A 16 -5.21 3.37 -3.78
CA GLU A 16 -5.25 3.65 -2.33
C GLU A 16 -6.67 3.49 -1.78
N THR A 17 -7.67 4.04 -2.46
CA THR A 17 -9.09 3.94 -2.06
C THR A 17 -9.58 2.49 -2.05
N LEU A 18 -9.18 1.69 -3.04
CA LEU A 18 -9.53 0.27 -3.10
C LEU A 18 -8.83 -0.52 -1.99
N ARG A 19 -7.55 -0.23 -1.74
CA ARG A 19 -6.77 -0.85 -0.67
C ARG A 19 -7.40 -0.60 0.69
N GLU A 20 -7.80 0.63 1.02
CA GLU A 20 -8.39 0.95 2.33
C GLU A 20 -9.66 0.14 2.62
N LYS A 21 -10.50 -0.06 1.60
CA LYS A 21 -11.74 -0.84 1.71
C LYS A 21 -11.50 -2.33 1.94
N THR A 22 -10.39 -2.86 1.42
CA THR A 22 -10.09 -4.30 1.49
C THR A 22 -9.19 -4.63 2.67
N ILE A 23 -8.25 -3.75 3.02
CA ILE A 23 -7.24 -4.01 4.05
C ILE A 23 -7.87 -4.08 5.44
N THR A 24 -8.79 -3.18 5.76
CA THR A 24 -9.42 -3.10 7.09
C THR A 24 -10.06 -4.44 7.52
N PRO A 25 -11.00 -5.03 6.75
CA PRO A 25 -11.59 -6.31 7.15
C PRO A 25 -10.59 -7.49 7.13
N LEU A 26 -9.54 -7.42 6.32
CA LEU A 26 -8.48 -8.45 6.31
C LEU A 26 -7.66 -8.40 7.60
N LEU A 27 -7.27 -7.20 8.03
CA LEU A 27 -6.53 -6.99 9.27
C LEU A 27 -7.37 -7.33 10.49
N GLU A 28 -8.65 -6.94 10.52
CA GLU A 28 -9.57 -7.29 11.61
C GLU A 28 -9.77 -8.80 11.77
N ALA A 29 -9.73 -9.55 10.65
CA ALA A 29 -9.86 -11.00 10.67
C ALA A 29 -8.56 -11.74 10.98
N ASP A 30 -7.41 -11.08 10.89
CA ASP A 30 -6.09 -11.67 11.12
C ASP A 30 -5.71 -11.58 12.60
N ALA A 31 -5.94 -12.68 13.33
CA ALA A 31 -5.65 -12.75 14.76
C ALA A 31 -4.16 -12.52 15.09
N ALA A 32 -3.24 -12.96 14.21
CA ALA A 32 -1.81 -12.77 14.45
C ALA A 32 -1.44 -11.29 14.31
N TYR A 33 -1.97 -10.63 13.28
CA TYR A 33 -1.80 -9.19 13.12
C TYR A 33 -2.36 -8.40 14.31
N GLN A 34 -3.55 -8.76 14.80
CA GLN A 34 -4.16 -8.07 15.95
C GLN A 34 -3.31 -8.24 17.22
N GLU A 35 -2.81 -9.44 17.49
CA GLU A 35 -1.91 -9.71 18.62
C GLU A 35 -0.61 -8.89 18.50
N ASP A 36 0.01 -8.87 17.32
CA ASP A 36 1.23 -8.11 17.08
C ASP A 36 0.99 -6.59 17.21
N SER A 37 -0.16 -6.09 16.74
CA SER A 37 -0.54 -4.67 16.87
C SER A 37 -0.80 -4.25 18.32
N GLU A 38 -1.43 -5.10 19.13
CA GLU A 38 -1.59 -4.86 20.57
C GLU A 38 -0.23 -4.84 21.28
N ASN A 39 0.64 -5.81 20.97
CA ASN A 39 2.00 -5.88 21.51
C ASN A 39 2.84 -4.65 21.14
N GLU A 40 2.70 -4.14 19.91
CA GLU A 40 3.32 -2.90 19.46
C GLU A 40 2.86 -1.71 20.31
N GLY A 41 1.55 -1.54 20.53
CA GLY A 41 1.01 -0.45 21.36
C GLY A 41 1.45 -0.52 22.83
N ILE A 42 1.60 -1.73 23.38
CA ILE A 42 2.16 -1.93 24.72
C ILE A 42 3.64 -1.54 24.74
N ALA A 43 4.42 -1.95 23.74
CA ALA A 43 5.84 -1.61 23.63
C ALA A 43 6.04 -0.10 23.48
N GLU A 44 5.22 0.58 22.68
CA GLU A 44 5.23 2.03 22.53
C GLU A 44 4.93 2.72 23.87
N THR A 45 3.93 2.25 24.61
CA THR A 45 3.60 2.79 25.94
C THR A 45 4.79 2.69 26.89
N HIS A 46 5.49 1.54 26.93
CA HIS A 46 6.70 1.39 27.75
C HIS A 46 7.83 2.31 27.27
N TYR A 47 8.04 2.43 25.96
CA TYR A 47 9.03 3.33 25.38
C TYR A 47 8.83 4.79 25.80
N LEU A 48 7.58 5.27 25.79
CA LEU A 48 7.23 6.63 26.19
C LEU A 48 7.49 6.89 27.68
N GLN A 49 7.42 5.87 28.53
CA GLN A 49 7.66 5.96 29.98
C GLN A 49 9.13 5.89 30.39
N LEU A 50 10.04 5.52 29.47
CA LEU A 50 11.47 5.44 29.80
C LEU A 50 12.02 6.80 30.20
N ASP A 51 12.84 6.84 31.23
CA ASP A 51 13.59 8.04 31.63
C ASP A 51 14.88 8.17 30.80
N LEU A 52 14.71 8.50 29.52
CA LEU A 52 15.79 8.76 28.59
C LEU A 52 16.19 10.23 28.62
N THR A 53 17.49 10.50 28.48
CA THR A 53 17.95 11.86 28.16
C THR A 53 17.39 12.30 26.80
N GLU A 54 17.35 13.61 26.57
CA GLU A 54 16.85 14.16 25.31
C GLU A 54 17.60 13.60 24.09
N GLU A 55 18.94 13.50 24.16
CA GLU A 55 19.75 12.95 23.07
C GLU A 55 19.50 11.44 22.85
N GLN A 56 19.32 10.66 23.93
CA GLN A 56 18.96 9.24 23.79
C GLN A 56 17.60 9.08 23.14
N ARG A 57 16.59 9.85 23.59
CA ARG A 57 15.26 9.83 23.02
C ARG A 57 15.26 10.23 21.54
N LYS A 58 16.06 11.22 21.17
CA LYS A 58 16.22 11.67 19.78
C LYS A 58 16.79 10.56 18.88
N VAL A 59 17.78 9.80 19.36
CA VAL A 59 18.33 8.65 18.63
C VAL A 59 17.28 7.56 18.45
N CYS A 60 16.54 7.21 19.50
CA CYS A 60 15.48 6.20 19.44
C CYS A 60 14.35 6.63 18.48
N ASN A 61 13.80 7.83 18.64
CA ASN A 61 12.76 8.36 17.74
C ASN A 61 13.22 8.37 16.30
N ARG A 62 14.47 8.77 16.04
CA ARG A 62 15.00 8.78 14.67
C ARG A 62 15.04 7.38 14.06
N LEU A 63 15.37 6.36 14.83
CA LEU A 63 15.35 4.98 14.35
C LEU A 63 13.92 4.51 14.04
N LEU A 64 12.97 4.79 14.92
CA LEU A 64 11.55 4.45 14.73
C LEU A 64 10.99 5.14 13.49
N GLU A 65 11.18 6.46 13.36
CA GLU A 65 10.76 7.21 12.16
C GLU A 65 11.31 6.63 10.85
N CYS A 66 12.56 6.16 10.85
CA CYS A 66 13.15 5.55 9.67
C CYS A 66 12.50 4.20 9.33
N ARG A 67 12.16 3.40 10.34
CA ARG A 67 11.47 2.11 10.17
C ARG A 67 10.06 2.33 9.66
N ASP A 68 9.29 3.22 10.28
CA ASP A 68 7.91 3.51 9.88
C ASP A 68 7.85 3.96 8.42
N LYS A 69 8.78 4.83 8.00
CA LYS A 69 8.89 5.26 6.61
C LYS A 69 9.21 4.10 5.67
N GLN A 70 10.17 3.26 6.05
CA GLN A 70 10.54 2.10 5.25
C GLN A 70 9.35 1.13 5.11
N ASP A 71 8.60 0.90 6.18
CA ASP A 71 7.45 -0.02 6.21
C ASP A 71 6.27 0.52 5.38
N ILE A 72 5.99 1.82 5.45
CA ILE A 72 4.97 2.48 4.61
C ILE A 72 5.30 2.34 3.12
N GLU A 73 6.56 2.62 2.74
CA GLU A 73 7.01 2.51 1.35
C GLU A 73 6.98 1.05 0.88
N TYR A 74 7.46 0.12 1.70
CA TYR A 74 7.39 -1.31 1.40
C TYR A 74 5.95 -1.79 1.21
N ALA A 75 5.03 -1.45 2.12
CA ALA A 75 3.62 -1.84 2.03
C ALA A 75 2.96 -1.30 0.74
N THR A 76 3.29 -0.07 0.35
CA THR A 76 2.79 0.53 -0.89
C THR A 76 3.31 -0.20 -2.13
N HIS A 77 4.60 -0.52 -2.16
CA HIS A 77 5.20 -1.28 -3.25
C HIS A 77 4.71 -2.73 -3.30
N ALA A 78 4.54 -3.39 -2.15
CA ALA A 78 4.03 -4.75 -2.04
C ALA A 78 2.60 -4.85 -2.57
N TYR A 79 1.72 -3.90 -2.21
CA TYR A 79 0.36 -3.85 -2.76
C TYR A 79 0.36 -3.66 -4.28
N THR A 80 1.17 -2.72 -4.77
CA THR A 80 1.31 -2.46 -6.22
C THR A 80 1.82 -3.69 -6.96
N ALA A 81 2.86 -4.36 -6.44
CA ALA A 81 3.37 -5.61 -7.01
C ALA A 81 2.30 -6.71 -7.03
N GLY A 82 1.54 -6.86 -5.94
CA GLY A 82 0.41 -7.79 -5.86
C GLY A 82 -0.66 -7.54 -6.92
N LEU A 83 -0.97 -6.27 -7.23
CA LEU A 83 -1.88 -5.94 -8.33
C LEU A 83 -1.31 -6.35 -9.70
N TYR A 84 -0.03 -6.08 -9.97
CA TYR A 84 0.62 -6.52 -11.22
C TYR A 84 0.56 -8.03 -11.38
N ASP A 85 0.85 -8.77 -10.32
CA ASP A 85 0.82 -10.23 -10.35
C ASP A 85 -0.61 -10.77 -10.48
N ALA A 86 -1.60 -10.12 -9.84
CA ALA A 86 -3.01 -10.45 -10.04
C ALA A 86 -3.43 -10.28 -11.51
N PHE A 87 -3.07 -9.17 -12.16
CA PHE A 87 -3.36 -8.98 -13.60
C PHE A 87 -2.70 -10.05 -14.47
N ARG A 88 -1.45 -10.41 -14.20
CA ARG A 88 -0.74 -11.50 -14.91
C ARG A 88 -1.41 -12.84 -14.72
N ILE A 89 -1.84 -13.17 -13.50
CA ILE A 89 -2.57 -14.41 -13.22
C ILE A 89 -3.90 -14.40 -13.98
N MET A 90 -4.63 -13.29 -13.96
CA MET A 90 -5.91 -13.15 -14.64
C MET A 90 -5.78 -13.28 -16.16
N SER A 91 -4.73 -12.75 -16.77
CA SER A 91 -4.51 -12.91 -18.23
C SER A 91 -4.19 -14.35 -18.62
N VAL A 92 -3.54 -15.11 -17.75
CA VAL A 92 -3.28 -16.55 -17.96
C VAL A 92 -4.54 -17.39 -17.76
N LEU A 93 -5.34 -17.08 -16.72
CA LEU A 93 -6.54 -17.85 -16.39
C LEU A 93 -7.73 -17.54 -17.33
N PHE A 94 -7.80 -16.33 -17.87
CA PHE A 94 -8.91 -15.87 -18.68
C PHE A 94 -8.44 -15.15 -19.96
N PRO A 95 -7.67 -15.83 -20.83
CA PRO A 95 -7.09 -15.19 -22.01
C PRO A 95 -8.14 -14.56 -22.93
N ASP A 96 -9.30 -15.21 -23.09
CA ASP A 96 -10.38 -14.75 -23.98
C ASP A 96 -11.19 -13.58 -23.41
N LYS A 97 -10.96 -13.18 -22.15
CA LYS A 97 -11.64 -12.03 -21.49
C LYS A 97 -10.82 -10.75 -21.51
N TRP A 98 -9.58 -10.86 -21.94
CA TRP A 98 -8.61 -9.77 -22.00
C TRP A 98 -8.23 -9.56 -23.46
N ASP A 99 -9.22 -9.18 -24.29
CA ASP A 99 -8.91 -8.66 -25.61
C ASP A 99 -8.09 -7.38 -25.43
N THR A 100 -6.77 -7.54 -25.52
CA THR A 100 -5.83 -6.45 -25.31
C THR A 100 -5.95 -5.38 -26.38
N ASP A 101 -6.56 -5.68 -27.52
CA ASP A 101 -6.79 -4.71 -28.58
C ASP A 101 -7.96 -3.78 -28.21
N ASP A 102 -9.06 -4.31 -27.66
CA ASP A 102 -10.16 -3.51 -27.10
C ASP A 102 -9.71 -2.62 -25.92
N ILE A 103 -8.88 -3.17 -25.02
CA ILE A 103 -8.33 -2.38 -23.89
C ILE A 103 -7.41 -1.27 -24.40
N ARG A 104 -6.60 -1.55 -25.43
CA ARG A 104 -5.74 -0.54 -26.08
C ARG A 104 -6.56 0.54 -26.79
N GLU A 105 -7.61 0.16 -27.51
CA GLU A 105 -8.52 1.12 -28.16
C GLU A 105 -9.26 1.98 -27.14
N LEU A 106 -9.77 1.40 -26.05
CA LEU A 106 -10.44 2.13 -24.96
C LEU A 106 -9.51 3.14 -24.28
N LEU A 107 -8.25 2.76 -24.03
CA LEU A 107 -7.24 3.67 -23.48
C LEU A 107 -6.90 4.78 -24.49
N ALA A 108 -6.71 4.45 -25.76
CA ALA A 108 -6.43 5.42 -26.82
C ALA A 108 -7.60 6.40 -27.05
N ALA A 109 -8.85 5.93 -26.96
CA ALA A 109 -10.05 6.76 -27.09
C ALA A 109 -10.21 7.74 -25.92
N LYS A 110 -9.85 7.34 -24.69
CA LYS A 110 -9.84 8.24 -23.52
C LYS A 110 -8.72 9.28 -23.53
N VAL A 111 -7.60 8.99 -24.20
CA VAL A 111 -6.51 9.95 -24.43
C VAL A 111 -6.95 11.04 -25.42
N ASN A 112 -7.79 10.70 -26.40
CA ASN A 112 -8.20 11.62 -27.48
C ASN A 112 -9.43 12.51 -27.18
N ASN A 113 -10.06 12.39 -26.00
CA ASN A 113 -11.07 13.32 -25.48
C ASN A 113 -10.53 14.13 -24.30
#